data_AF-A0A2G6LGW5-F1
#
_entry.id   AF-A0A2G6LGW5-F1
#
_cell.length_a   1.000
_cell.length_b   1.000
_cell.length_c   1.000
_cell.angle_alpha   90.00
_cell.angle_beta   90.00
_cell.angle_gamma   90.00
#
_symmetry.space_group_name_H-M   'P 1'
#
loop_
_entity.id
_entity.type
_entity.pdbx_description
1 polymer ?
#
loop_
_entity_poly.entity_id
_entity_poly.type
_entity_poly.pdbx_seq_one_letter_code
_entity_poly.pdbx_strand_id
1 'polypeptide(L)'
;MPYITSMFMPRAMDDRPQIVPEGYSNLSLTGQFVEMHNDVVFTVETSVRTARIAVCQLLDFNKQVPDIVPTQYDIRHLLRAGNAMNDGNGFIGEGLLRKLLAGTYYENILPPRDEADENKADSFHQFTQQISK
;
A
#
# COMPACT_ATOMS: atom_id res chain seq x y z
N MET A 1 18.23 1.28 24.96
CA MET A 1 17.05 0.39 25.01
C MET A 1 17.42 -0.93 24.36
N PRO A 2 17.55 -2.05 25.10
CA PRO A 2 18.06 -3.31 24.55
C PRO A 2 17.11 -4.01 23.56
N TYR A 3 15.81 -3.71 23.59
CA TYR A 3 14.78 -4.38 22.77
C TYR A 3 14.04 -3.47 21.80
N ILE A 4 14.60 -2.31 21.46
CA ILE A 4 13.87 -1.31 20.64
C ILE A 4 13.49 -1.84 19.24
N THR A 5 14.29 -2.72 18.64
CA THR A 5 14.07 -3.31 17.32
C THR A 5 13.57 -4.76 17.38
N SER A 6 13.26 -5.31 18.56
CA SER A 6 12.92 -6.74 18.68
C SER A 6 11.67 -7.14 17.88
N MET A 7 10.74 -6.22 17.67
CA MET A 7 9.54 -6.44 16.84
C MET A 7 9.83 -6.61 15.33
N PHE A 8 11.04 -6.31 14.87
CA PHE A 8 11.48 -6.50 13.48
C PHE A 8 12.36 -7.74 13.27
N MET A 9 12.59 -8.54 14.31
CA MET A 9 13.30 -9.80 14.15
C MET A 9 12.55 -10.73 13.19
N PRO A 10 13.28 -11.53 12.38
CA PRO A 10 12.66 -12.56 11.55
C PRO A 10 11.71 -13.43 12.37
N ARG A 11 10.59 -13.79 11.78
CA ARG A 11 9.54 -14.58 12.42
C ARG A 11 8.99 -15.64 11.47
N ALA A 12 8.55 -16.76 12.02
CA ALA A 12 7.73 -17.76 11.36
C ALA A 12 6.23 -17.47 11.60
N MET A 13 5.37 -18.21 10.91
CA MET A 13 3.97 -18.26 11.31
C MET A 13 3.87 -18.82 12.74
N ASP A 14 2.93 -18.30 13.53
CA ASP A 14 2.68 -18.66 14.93
C ASP A 14 3.72 -18.23 15.97
N ASP A 15 4.82 -17.57 15.57
CA ASP A 15 5.75 -16.92 16.52
C ASP A 15 5.07 -15.79 17.32
N ARG A 16 3.95 -15.27 16.81
CA ARG A 16 3.10 -14.29 17.46
C ARG A 16 1.72 -14.90 17.69
N PRO A 17 1.17 -14.79 18.90
CA PRO A 17 -0.18 -15.29 19.18
C PRO A 17 -1.23 -14.39 18.53
N GLN A 18 -2.40 -14.97 18.23
CA GLN A 18 -3.60 -14.21 17.87
C GLN A 18 -4.02 -13.27 19.01
N ILE A 19 -4.75 -12.21 18.68
CA ILE A 19 -5.24 -11.21 19.64
C ILE A 19 -6.11 -11.87 20.72
N VAL A 20 -7.03 -12.75 20.33
CA VAL A 20 -7.74 -13.66 21.22
C VAL A 20 -7.39 -15.08 20.77
N PRO A 21 -6.50 -15.79 21.48
CA PRO A 21 -6.14 -17.15 21.11
C PRO A 21 -7.34 -18.10 21.21
N GLU A 22 -7.33 -19.17 20.41
CA GLU A 22 -8.41 -20.14 20.37
C GLU A 22 -8.65 -20.78 21.76
N GLY A 23 -9.92 -20.89 22.16
CA GLY A 23 -10.32 -21.46 23.45
C GLY A 23 -10.34 -20.48 24.63
N TYR A 24 -9.89 -19.24 24.47
CA TYR A 24 -9.92 -18.23 25.52
C TYR A 24 -11.18 -17.35 25.43
N SER A 25 -11.97 -17.32 26.50
CA SER A 25 -13.21 -16.53 26.58
C SER A 25 -13.05 -15.22 27.38
N ASN A 26 -11.92 -15.02 28.05
CA ASN A 26 -11.69 -13.90 28.96
C ASN A 26 -10.25 -13.37 28.95
N LEU A 27 -9.44 -13.77 27.96
CA LEU A 27 -8.05 -13.34 27.81
C LEU A 27 -7.83 -12.84 26.38
N SER A 28 -7.15 -11.69 26.28
CA SER A 28 -6.66 -11.14 25.01
C SER A 28 -5.23 -10.62 25.18
N LEU A 29 -4.45 -10.71 24.11
CA LEU A 29 -3.11 -10.14 24.00
C LEU A 29 -3.17 -8.95 23.03
N THR A 30 -2.46 -7.87 23.32
CA THR A 30 -2.47 -6.64 22.51
C THR A 30 -1.08 -6.05 22.38
N GLY A 31 -0.86 -5.21 21.37
CA GLY A 31 0.39 -4.49 21.15
C GLY A 31 1.15 -4.97 19.92
N GLN A 32 2.49 -4.92 19.97
CA GLN A 32 3.35 -5.07 18.79
C GLN A 32 3.80 -6.53 18.52
N PHE A 33 3.49 -7.45 19.43
CA PHE A 33 3.93 -8.85 19.37
C PHE A 33 2.78 -9.83 19.17
N VAL A 34 1.61 -9.34 18.76
CA VAL A 34 0.45 -10.18 18.40
C VAL A 34 0.28 -10.21 16.89
N GLU A 35 -0.33 -11.27 16.39
CA GLU A 35 -0.58 -11.45 14.97
C GLU A 35 -1.81 -10.66 14.54
N MET A 36 -1.69 -9.96 13.42
CA MET A 36 -2.74 -9.14 12.82
C MET A 36 -2.59 -9.24 11.30
N HIS A 37 -3.71 -9.41 10.60
CA HIS A 37 -3.71 -9.46 9.15
C HIS A 37 -3.35 -8.09 8.56
N ASN A 38 -2.44 -8.06 7.57
CA ASN A 38 -2.02 -6.89 6.79
C ASN A 38 -1.45 -5.68 7.57
N ASP A 39 -1.38 -5.71 8.89
CA ASP A 39 -0.89 -4.58 9.69
C ASP A 39 0.64 -4.61 9.86
N VAL A 40 1.21 -3.44 10.08
CA VAL A 40 2.63 -3.24 10.42
C VAL A 40 2.81 -3.16 11.93
N VAL A 41 4.05 -3.21 12.40
CA VAL A 41 4.40 -2.94 13.81
C VAL A 41 5.25 -1.68 13.90
N PHE A 42 5.65 -1.28 15.12
CA PHE A 42 6.35 -0.03 15.39
C PHE A 42 5.44 1.20 15.22
N THR A 43 4.12 1.03 15.33
CA THR A 43 3.18 2.15 15.22
C THR A 43 2.22 2.19 16.40
N VAL A 44 1.76 3.40 16.73
CA VAL A 44 0.66 3.58 17.69
C VAL A 44 -0.63 2.97 17.15
N GLU A 45 -0.82 3.00 15.83
CA GLU A 45 -2.00 2.46 15.16
C GLU A 45 -2.20 0.97 15.48
N THR A 46 -1.16 0.16 15.38
CA THR A 46 -1.21 -1.28 15.70
C THR A 46 -1.63 -1.53 17.14
N SER A 47 -1.11 -0.75 18.10
CA SER A 47 -1.49 -0.87 19.52
C SER A 47 -2.97 -0.57 19.72
N VAL A 48 -3.49 0.47 19.07
CA VAL A 48 -4.90 0.85 19.17
C VAL A 48 -5.80 -0.18 18.46
N ARG A 49 -5.39 -0.65 17.28
CA ARG A 49 -6.16 -1.63 16.49
C ARG A 49 -6.29 -2.96 17.24
N THR A 50 -5.19 -3.49 17.76
CA THR A 50 -5.20 -4.76 18.52
C THR A 50 -6.06 -4.66 19.78
N ALA A 51 -6.01 -3.52 20.50
CA ALA A 51 -6.89 -3.27 21.64
C ALA A 51 -8.38 -3.23 21.25
N ARG A 52 -8.72 -2.58 20.13
CA ARG A 52 -10.11 -2.53 19.65
C ARG A 52 -10.63 -3.92 19.27
N ILE A 53 -9.82 -4.73 18.60
CA ILE A 53 -10.21 -6.09 18.22
C ILE A 53 -10.41 -6.96 19.44
N ALA A 54 -9.50 -6.90 20.42
CA ALA A 54 -9.64 -7.62 21.69
C ALA A 54 -10.98 -7.32 22.39
N VAL A 55 -11.34 -6.04 22.52
CA VAL A 55 -12.62 -5.62 23.12
C VAL A 55 -13.81 -6.09 22.29
N CYS A 56 -13.75 -5.95 20.97
CA CYS A 56 -14.84 -6.36 20.09
C CYS A 56 -15.07 -7.88 20.11
N GLN A 57 -13.99 -8.68 20.13
CA GLN A 57 -14.06 -10.14 20.17
C GLN A 57 -14.51 -10.67 21.53
N LEU A 58 -13.96 -10.18 22.64
CA LEU A 58 -14.29 -10.71 23.97
C LEU A 58 -15.69 -10.32 24.45
N LEU A 59 -16.21 -9.17 24.03
CA LEU A 59 -17.53 -8.68 24.44
C LEU A 59 -18.63 -8.94 23.41
N ASP A 60 -18.31 -9.66 22.32
CA ASP A 60 -19.22 -9.94 21.21
C ASP A 60 -19.94 -8.66 20.70
N PHE A 61 -19.17 -7.59 20.52
CA PHE A 61 -19.72 -6.34 19.99
C PHE A 61 -20.00 -6.50 18.50
N ASN A 62 -21.21 -6.13 18.07
CA ASN A 62 -21.61 -6.07 16.65
C ASN A 62 -20.99 -4.87 15.89
N LYS A 63 -19.72 -4.56 16.14
CA LYS A 63 -18.98 -3.49 15.47
C LYS A 63 -17.70 -4.05 14.90
N GLN A 64 -17.57 -3.97 13.58
CA GLN A 64 -16.34 -4.36 12.90
C GLN A 64 -15.26 -3.31 13.12
N VAL A 65 -14.04 -3.78 13.39
CA VAL A 65 -12.85 -2.95 13.37
C VAL A 65 -12.41 -2.85 11.90
N PRO A 66 -12.27 -1.64 11.34
CA PRO A 66 -11.83 -1.49 9.95
C PRO A 66 -10.41 -2.03 9.78
N ASP A 67 -10.19 -2.67 8.64
CA ASP A 67 -8.86 -3.11 8.21
C ASP A 67 -7.97 -1.90 7.84
N ILE A 68 -6.72 -2.16 7.44
CA ILE A 68 -5.82 -1.14 6.88
C ILE A 68 -6.45 -0.44 5.68
N VAL A 69 -6.05 0.81 5.45
CA VAL A 69 -6.53 1.56 4.28
C VAL A 69 -6.10 0.82 3.01
N PRO A 70 -7.02 0.49 2.08
CA PRO A 70 -6.72 -0.32 0.89
C PRO A 70 -6.00 0.47 -0.21
N THR A 71 -5.03 1.33 0.16
CA THR A 71 -4.28 2.19 -0.79
C THR A 71 -3.49 1.37 -1.82
N GLN A 72 -3.03 0.18 -1.43
CA GLN A 72 -2.34 -0.75 -2.33
C GLN A 72 -3.17 -1.20 -3.53
N TYR A 73 -4.50 -1.10 -3.46
CA TYR A 73 -5.41 -1.48 -4.55
C TYR A 73 -5.86 -0.28 -5.39
N ASP A 74 -5.53 0.95 -4.99
CA ASP A 74 -5.88 2.14 -5.75
C ASP A 74 -4.90 2.32 -6.91
N ILE A 75 -5.40 2.20 -8.14
CA ILE A 75 -4.61 2.34 -9.37
C ILE A 75 -3.82 3.65 -9.41
N ARG A 76 -4.35 4.74 -8.86
CA ARG A 76 -3.67 6.05 -8.84
C ARG A 76 -2.40 5.98 -7.98
N HIS A 77 -2.47 5.27 -6.85
CA HIS A 77 -1.32 5.08 -5.97
C HIS A 77 -0.32 4.09 -6.57
N LEU A 78 -0.79 3.05 -7.26
CA LEU A 78 0.08 2.09 -7.96
C LEU A 78 0.88 2.76 -9.08
N LEU A 79 0.25 3.57 -9.93
CA LEU A 79 0.94 4.29 -11.01
C LEU A 79 1.94 5.32 -10.45
N ARG A 80 1.58 6.01 -9.37
CA ARG A 80 2.49 6.94 -8.67
C ARG A 80 3.67 6.21 -8.02
N ALA A 81 3.42 5.06 -7.40
CA ALA A 81 4.48 4.24 -6.79
C ALA A 81 5.44 3.74 -7.88
N GLY A 82 4.93 3.24 -9.01
CA GLY A 82 5.75 2.82 -10.14
C GLY A 82 6.63 3.95 -10.67
N ASN A 83 6.09 5.16 -10.79
CA ASN A 83 6.88 6.32 -11.20
C ASN A 83 7.93 6.73 -10.14
N ALA A 84 7.54 6.77 -8.86
CA ALA A 84 8.44 7.11 -7.76
C ALA A 84 9.58 6.10 -7.61
N MET A 85 9.32 4.82 -7.86
CA MET A 85 10.34 3.76 -7.88
C MET A 85 11.32 3.89 -9.04
N ASN A 86 11.00 4.67 -10.07
CA ASN A 86 11.89 4.98 -11.20
C ASN A 86 12.34 6.45 -11.20
N ASP A 87 12.48 7.04 -10.01
CA ASP A 87 12.96 8.42 -9.80
C ASP A 87 12.17 9.49 -10.58
N GLY A 88 10.90 9.24 -10.89
CA GLY A 88 10.06 10.17 -11.65
C GLY A 88 10.22 10.12 -13.17
N ASN A 89 11.07 9.23 -13.71
CA ASN A 89 11.36 9.13 -15.16
C ASN A 89 10.26 8.37 -15.96
N GLY A 90 9.14 8.06 -15.31
CA GLY A 90 8.07 7.23 -15.84
C GLY A 90 8.38 5.74 -15.79
N PHE A 91 7.36 4.88 -15.81
CA PHE A 91 7.54 3.43 -15.72
C PHE A 91 7.33 2.72 -17.07
N ILE A 92 7.78 1.47 -17.16
CA ILE A 92 7.60 0.66 -18.37
C ILE A 92 6.09 0.49 -18.65
N GLY A 93 5.66 0.87 -19.86
CA GLY A 93 4.25 0.82 -20.27
C GLY A 93 3.47 2.12 -20.06
N GLU A 94 4.05 3.12 -19.38
CA GLU A 94 3.39 4.40 -19.16
C GLU A 94 3.04 5.13 -20.46
N GLY A 95 3.93 5.12 -21.46
CA GLY A 95 3.66 5.75 -22.76
C GLY A 95 2.46 5.14 -23.49
N LEU A 96 2.27 3.82 -23.39
CA LEU A 96 1.08 3.14 -23.93
C LEU A 96 -0.17 3.55 -23.15
N LEU A 97 -0.07 3.60 -21.81
CA LEU A 97 -1.16 4.01 -20.94
C LEU A 97 -1.58 5.46 -21.22
N ARG A 98 -0.62 6.37 -21.40
CA ARG A 98 -0.86 7.77 -21.77
C ARG A 98 -1.58 7.88 -23.10
N LYS A 99 -1.12 7.15 -24.12
CA LYS A 99 -1.79 7.14 -25.43
C LYS A 99 -3.23 6.61 -25.35
N LEU A 100 -3.48 5.61 -24.50
CA LEU A 100 -4.80 5.02 -24.32
C LEU A 100 -5.75 5.93 -23.53
N LEU A 101 -5.24 6.64 -22.53
CA LEU A 101 -6.04 7.45 -21.59
C LEU A 101 -6.12 8.94 -21.97
N ALA A 102 -5.35 9.40 -22.96
CA ALA A 102 -5.37 10.77 -23.44
C ALA A 102 -6.77 11.19 -23.90
N GLY A 103 -7.26 12.34 -23.40
CA GLY A 103 -8.59 12.87 -23.71
C GLY A 103 -9.75 12.13 -23.04
N THR A 104 -9.47 11.19 -22.13
CA THR A 104 -10.50 10.44 -21.39
C THR A 104 -10.69 10.99 -19.98
N TYR A 105 -11.77 10.57 -19.32
CA TYR A 105 -12.02 10.89 -17.90
C TYR A 105 -10.85 10.48 -16.99
N TYR A 106 -10.13 9.42 -17.35
CA TYR A 106 -9.07 8.83 -16.54
C TYR A 106 -7.69 9.40 -16.83
N GLU A 107 -7.54 10.44 -17.66
CA GLU A 107 -6.24 11.05 -17.93
C GLU A 107 -5.54 11.52 -16.64
N ASN A 108 -6.32 11.98 -15.66
CA ASN A 108 -5.86 12.48 -14.37
C ASN A 108 -5.28 11.40 -13.43
N ILE A 109 -5.41 10.11 -13.74
CA ILE A 109 -4.85 9.04 -12.91
C ILE A 109 -3.34 8.87 -13.12
N LEU A 110 -2.84 9.36 -14.26
CA LEU A 110 -1.44 9.27 -14.62
C LEU A 110 -0.61 10.21 -13.74
N PRO A 111 0.63 9.82 -13.37
CA PRO A 111 1.50 10.70 -12.63
C PRO A 111 1.85 11.95 -13.47
N PRO A 112 2.06 13.13 -12.85
CA PRO A 112 2.55 14.30 -13.57
C PRO A 112 3.95 14.02 -14.12
N ARG A 113 4.28 14.64 -15.25
CA ARG A 113 5.60 14.54 -15.89
C ARG A 113 6.26 15.91 -15.86
N ASP A 114 7.58 15.94 -15.72
CA ASP A 114 8.35 17.19 -15.83
C ASP A 114 8.41 17.64 -17.29
N GLU A 115 8.37 18.96 -17.54
CA GLU A 115 8.30 19.57 -18.89
C GLU A 115 9.46 19.14 -19.83
N ALA A 116 10.61 18.76 -19.27
CA ALA A 116 11.77 18.28 -20.03
C ALA A 116 11.47 16.98 -20.81
N ASP A 117 10.48 16.24 -20.36
CA ASP A 117 10.26 14.85 -20.69
C ASP A 117 9.08 14.67 -21.68
N GLU A 118 8.17 15.64 -21.72
CA GLU A 118 7.17 15.84 -22.78
C GLU A 118 7.85 16.14 -24.13
N ASN A 119 8.86 17.01 -24.13
CA ASN A 119 9.60 17.41 -25.33
C ASN A 119 10.30 16.24 -26.05
N LYS A 120 10.80 15.24 -25.30
CA LYS A 120 11.40 14.01 -25.87
C LYS A 120 10.36 13.07 -26.47
N ALA A 121 9.19 12.96 -25.84
CA ALA A 121 8.12 12.09 -26.32
C ALA A 121 7.50 12.63 -27.63
N ASP A 122 7.32 13.94 -27.72
CA ASP A 122 6.82 14.61 -28.93
C ASP A 122 7.79 14.49 -30.10
N SER A 123 9.10 14.62 -29.83
CA SER A 123 10.17 14.38 -30.81
C SER A 123 10.13 12.97 -31.39
N PHE A 124 9.99 11.94 -30.54
CA PHE A 124 9.91 10.55 -30.99
C PHE A 124 8.60 10.27 -31.74
N HIS A 125 7.49 10.90 -31.34
CA HIS A 125 6.22 10.79 -32.04
C HIS A 125 6.25 11.45 -33.43
N GLN A 126 6.88 12.63 -33.56
CA GLN A 126 7.13 13.26 -34.86
C GLN A 126 8.04 12.41 -35.74
N PHE A 127 9.09 11.82 -35.17
CA PHE A 127 10.02 10.95 -35.90
C PHE A 127 9.33 9.69 -36.43
N THR A 128 8.50 9.03 -35.61
CA THR A 128 7.73 7.84 -36.03
C THR A 128 6.67 8.17 -37.08
N GLN A 129 6.04 9.36 -37.02
CA GLN A 129 5.14 9.83 -38.08
C GLN A 129 5.86 10.18 -39.39
N GLN A 130 7.10 10.68 -39.32
CA GLN A 130 7.93 10.94 -40.49
C GLN A 130 8.36 9.64 -41.21
N ILE A 131 8.66 8.58 -40.47
CA ILE A 131 9.07 7.28 -41.04
C ILE A 131 7.88 6.50 -41.64
N SER A 132 6.66 6.77 -41.18
CA SER A 132 5.44 6.12 -41.67
C SER A 132 4.84 6.75 -42.94
N LYS A 133 5.47 7.79 -43.52
CA LYS A 133 5.12 8.36 -44.84
C LYS A 133 6.11 7.90 -45.90
#